data_AF-A0A126ZW16-F1
#
_entry.id   AF-A0A126ZW16-F1
#
_cell.length_a   1.000
_cell.length_b   1.000
_cell.length_c   1.000
_cell.angle_alpha   90.00
_cell.angle_beta   90.00
_cell.angle_gamma   90.00
#
_symmetry.space_group_name_H-M   'P 1'
#
loop_
_entity.id
_entity.type
_entity.pdbx_description
1 polymer ?
#
loop_
_entity_poly.entity_id
_entity_poly.type
_entity_poly.pdbx_seq_one_letter_code
_entity_poly.pdbx_strand_id
1 'polypeptide(L)'
;MGHIKVGTSIDAPVERVVEVAADPKHWASWWVNLGEAEKIEGDGGAGTVVEHKYLMAGVPFHVTTRVAESGPTPSGGHRIRIEFEGPSADGRCGTTSRTGPEPR
;
A
#
# COMPACT_ATOMS: atom_id res chain seq x y z
N MET A 1 13.45 15.45 3.58
CA MET A 1 12.49 14.40 3.18
C MET A 1 11.13 15.06 3.00
N GLY A 2 10.48 14.90 1.84
CA GLY A 2 9.14 15.45 1.61
C GLY A 2 8.07 14.51 2.16
N HIS A 3 7.10 15.02 2.91
CA HIS A 3 5.93 14.26 3.33
C HIS A 3 4.74 14.70 2.49
N ILE A 4 4.17 13.77 1.72
CA ILE A 4 2.96 14.03 0.93
C ILE A 4 1.79 13.40 1.69
N LYS A 5 0.80 14.22 2.06
CA LYS A 5 -0.47 13.76 2.62
C LYS A 5 -1.56 13.95 1.58
N VAL A 6 -2.22 12.87 1.19
CA VAL A 6 -3.39 12.88 0.30
C VAL A 6 -4.57 12.30 1.09
N GLY A 7 -5.75 12.89 0.94
CA GLY A 7 -6.98 12.39 1.54
C GLY A 7 -8.09 12.32 0.49
N THR A 8 -8.93 11.30 0.58
CA THR A 8 -10.09 11.06 -0.29
C THR A 8 -11.29 10.72 0.59
N SER A 9 -12.46 11.27 0.26
CA SER A 9 -13.73 10.88 0.88
C SER A 9 -14.39 9.78 0.07
N ILE A 10 -14.80 8.69 0.74
CA ILE A 10 -15.47 7.53 0.13
C ILE A 10 -16.82 7.39 0.82
N ASP A 11 -17.90 7.35 0.04
CA ASP A 11 -19.26 7.11 0.54
C ASP A 11 -19.51 5.59 0.64
N ALA A 12 -18.89 4.96 1.65
CA ALA A 12 -19.04 3.54 1.94
C ALA A 12 -18.77 3.25 3.43
N PRO A 13 -19.30 2.14 3.98
CA PRO A 13 -18.98 1.71 5.34
C PRO A 13 -17.48 1.46 5.52
N VAL A 14 -16.95 1.83 6.68
CA VAL A 14 -15.51 1.73 7.01
C VAL A 14 -15.01 0.31 6.82
N GLU A 15 -15.77 -0.68 7.28
CA GLU A 15 -15.40 -2.10 7.23
C GLU A 15 -15.16 -2.56 5.78
N ARG A 16 -15.99 -2.09 4.85
CA ARG A 16 -15.86 -2.43 3.42
C ARG A 16 -14.64 -1.78 2.80
N VAL A 17 -14.36 -0.53 3.16
CA VAL A 17 -13.16 0.17 2.69
C VAL A 17 -11.91 -0.55 3.22
N VAL A 18 -11.94 -0.99 4.48
CA VAL A 18 -10.82 -1.70 5.12
C VAL A 18 -10.58 -3.07 4.48
N GLU A 19 -11.62 -3.84 4.19
CA GLU A 19 -11.51 -5.13 3.48
C GLU A 19 -10.75 -4.97 2.15
N VAL A 20 -11.12 -3.96 1.34
CA VAL A 20 -10.49 -3.70 0.04
C VAL A 20 -9.11 -3.06 0.15
N ALA A 21 -8.89 -2.20 1.16
CA ALA A 21 -7.62 -1.51 1.36
C ALA A 21 -6.55 -2.44 1.98
N ALA A 22 -6.95 -3.38 2.83
CA ALA A 22 -6.04 -4.33 3.48
C ALA A 22 -5.66 -5.50 2.59
N ASP A 23 -6.55 -5.92 1.67
CA ASP A 23 -6.27 -7.06 0.79
C ASP A 23 -5.26 -6.69 -0.31
N PRO A 24 -4.07 -7.31 -0.32
CA PRO A 24 -3.06 -7.08 -1.35
C PRO A 24 -3.53 -7.35 -2.78
N LYS A 25 -4.49 -8.25 -2.96
CA LYS A 25 -5.04 -8.60 -4.27
C LYS A 25 -5.80 -7.44 -4.89
N HIS A 26 -6.31 -6.53 -4.07
CA HIS A 26 -7.07 -5.37 -4.52
C HIS A 26 -6.22 -4.12 -4.68
N TRP A 27 -4.95 -4.10 -4.27
CA TRP A 27 -4.12 -2.89 -4.30
C TRP A 27 -3.96 -2.31 -5.71
N ALA A 28 -3.82 -3.15 -6.74
CA ALA A 28 -3.75 -2.71 -8.14
C ALA A 28 -5.02 -1.97 -8.62
N SER A 29 -6.17 -2.20 -7.98
CA SER A 29 -7.44 -1.57 -8.38
C SER A 29 -7.54 -0.09 -7.98
N TRP A 30 -6.88 0.30 -6.89
CA TRP A 30 -6.98 1.65 -6.35
C TRP A 30 -5.63 2.37 -6.26
N TRP A 31 -4.53 1.67 -6.52
CA TRP A 31 -3.20 2.25 -6.61
C TRP A 31 -2.75 2.42 -8.05
N VAL A 32 -2.77 3.68 -8.48
CA VAL A 32 -2.34 4.05 -9.84
C VAL A 32 -0.92 3.53 -10.12
N ASN A 33 -0.74 2.90 -11.27
CA ASN A 33 0.52 2.33 -11.76
C ASN A 33 1.06 1.11 -11.00
N LEU A 34 0.32 0.59 -10.01
CA LEU A 34 0.65 -0.68 -9.38
C LEU A 34 0.09 -1.83 -10.21
N GLY A 35 0.94 -2.78 -10.56
CA GLY A 35 0.56 -4.03 -11.19
C GLY A 35 -0.04 -5.01 -10.18
N GLU A 36 -0.62 -6.09 -10.70
CA GLU A 36 -1.15 -7.18 -9.90
C GLU A 36 -0.08 -7.82 -9.00
N ALA A 37 -0.52 -8.39 -7.88
CA ALA A 37 0.36 -9.11 -6.97
C ALA A 37 0.86 -10.40 -7.65
N GLU A 38 2.17 -10.53 -7.78
CA GLU A 38 2.80 -11.73 -8.35
C GLU A 38 3.02 -12.80 -7.27
N LYS A 39 3.32 -12.35 -6.04
CA LYS A 39 3.50 -13.21 -4.87
C LYS A 39 2.98 -12.52 -3.63
N ILE A 40 2.28 -13.26 -2.78
CA ILE A 40 1.78 -12.78 -1.49
C ILE A 40 2.22 -13.77 -0.43
N GLU A 41 2.93 -13.28 0.59
CA GLU A 41 3.30 -14.02 1.79
C GLU A 41 2.67 -13.31 3.00
N GLY A 42 1.55 -13.85 3.49
CA GLY A 42 0.77 -13.28 4.59
C GLY A 42 -0.71 -13.15 4.26
N ASP A 43 -1.45 -12.45 5.11
CA ASP A 43 -2.91 -12.31 5.09
C ASP A 43 -3.40 -10.88 4.86
N GLY A 44 -2.49 -9.92 4.61
CA GLY A 44 -2.78 -8.49 4.54
C GLY A 44 -2.57 -7.76 5.87
N GLY A 45 -2.32 -8.48 6.95
CA GLY A 45 -1.92 -7.95 8.26
C GLY A 45 -0.44 -7.54 8.32
N ALA A 46 -0.03 -7.00 9.47
CA ALA A 46 1.36 -6.62 9.72
C ALA A 46 2.30 -7.82 9.51
N GLY A 47 3.39 -7.60 8.79
CA GLY A 47 4.34 -8.65 8.40
C GLY A 47 4.07 -9.26 7.01
N THR A 48 2.91 -8.99 6.41
CA THR A 48 2.63 -9.44 5.03
C THR A 48 3.62 -8.81 4.04
N VAL A 49 4.16 -9.63 3.15
CA VAL A 49 5.08 -9.23 2.09
C VAL A 49 4.46 -9.55 0.74
N VAL A 50 4.53 -8.60 -0.19
CA VAL A 50 3.90 -8.68 -1.50
C VAL A 50 4.89 -8.25 -2.56
N GLU A 51 5.10 -9.09 -3.57
CA GLU A 51 5.87 -8.73 -4.75
C GLU A 51 4.93 -8.34 -5.88
N HIS A 52 5.22 -7.21 -6.54
CA HIS A 52 4.48 -6.73 -7.70
C HIS A 52 5.35 -5.84 -8.58
N LYS A 53 4.81 -5.47 -9.74
CA LYS A 53 5.45 -4.51 -10.64
C LYS A 53 4.86 -3.11 -10.43
N TYR A 54 5.69 -2.08 -10.35
CA TYR A 54 5.25 -0.70 -10.33
C TYR A 54 5.73 0.03 -11.59
N LEU A 55 4.80 0.64 -12.32
CA LEU A 55 5.09 1.41 -13.53
C LEU A 55 5.57 2.82 -13.16
N MET A 56 6.87 3.06 -13.26
CA MET A 56 7.45 4.40 -13.11
C MET A 56 7.73 4.98 -14.49
N ALA A 57 7.03 6.05 -14.85
CA ALA A 57 7.14 6.71 -16.16
C ALA A 57 7.00 5.73 -17.36
N GLY A 58 6.13 4.73 -17.22
CA GLY A 58 5.88 3.70 -18.25
C GLY A 58 6.85 2.52 -18.25
N VAL A 59 7.88 2.52 -17.38
CA VAL A 59 8.82 1.40 -17.23
C VAL A 59 8.41 0.55 -16.02
N PRO A 60 8.22 -0.78 -16.17
CA PRO A 60 7.86 -1.64 -15.05
C PRO A 60 9.09 -1.96 -14.20
N PHE A 61 9.00 -1.70 -12.89
CA PHE A 61 10.03 -2.04 -11.91
C PHE A 61 9.49 -3.07 -10.92
N HIS A 62 10.30 -4.07 -10.58
CA HIS A 62 9.98 -5.00 -9.49
C HIS A 62 10.10 -4.27 -8.17
N VAL A 63 9.04 -4.30 -7.37
CA VAL A 63 9.05 -3.71 -6.04
C VAL A 63 8.43 -4.69 -5.05
N THR A 64 8.98 -4.69 -3.84
CA THR A 64 8.52 -5.50 -2.72
C THR A 64 7.83 -4.57 -1.73
N THR A 65 6.58 -4.85 -1.41
CA THR A 65 5.81 -4.11 -0.43
C THR A 65 5.66 -4.93 0.84
N ARG A 66 5.92 -4.29 1.99
CA ARG A 66 5.72 -4.88 3.30
C ARG A 66 4.69 -4.10 4.09
N VAL A 67 3.75 -4.80 4.71
CA VAL A 67 2.83 -4.20 5.69
C VAL A 67 3.59 -4.06 7.01
N ALA A 68 3.93 -2.82 7.37
CA ALA A 68 4.64 -2.50 8.60
C ALA A 68 3.70 -2.49 9.82
N GLU A 69 2.51 -1.90 9.66
CA GLU A 69 1.50 -1.80 10.71
C GLU A 69 0.11 -1.98 10.08
N SER A 70 -0.77 -2.69 10.77
CA SER A 70 -2.18 -2.84 10.38
C SER A 70 -3.01 -3.00 11.63
N GLY A 71 -4.00 -2.13 11.83
CA GLY A 71 -4.90 -2.25 12.98
C GLY A 71 -5.88 -1.08 13.15
N PRO A 72 -6.85 -1.24 14.06
CA PRO A 72 -7.83 -0.21 14.36
C PRO A 72 -7.20 1.01 15.01
N THR A 73 -7.74 2.19 14.73
CA THR A 73 -7.33 3.44 15.39
C THR A 73 -8.26 3.74 16.58
N PRO A 74 -7.77 4.48 17.60
CA PRO A 74 -8.61 4.91 18.73
C PRO A 74 -9.82 5.76 18.33
N SER A 75 -9.79 6.36 17.14
CA SER A 75 -10.85 7.18 16.57
C SER A 75 -11.94 6.38 15.84
N GLY A 76 -11.87 5.05 15.84
CA GLY A 76 -12.84 4.19 15.16
C GLY A 76 -12.54 3.91 13.68
N GLY A 77 -11.36 4.30 13.19
CA GLY A 77 -10.88 3.98 11.85
C GLY A 77 -9.97 2.75 11.84
N HIS A 78 -9.30 2.53 10.70
CA HIS A 78 -8.28 1.50 10.56
C HIS A 78 -7.07 2.10 9.87
N ARG A 79 -5.87 1.83 10.40
CA ARG A 79 -4.62 2.33 9.86
C ARG A 79 -3.83 1.17 9.27
N ILE A 80 -3.44 1.33 8.02
CA ILE A 80 -2.53 0.42 7.32
C ILE A 80 -1.31 1.23 6.89
N ARG A 81 -0.14 0.81 7.36
CA ARG A 81 1.15 1.36 6.98
C ARG A 81 1.92 0.33 6.19
N ILE A 82 2.38 0.74 5.02
CA ILE A 82 3.10 -0.08 4.07
C ILE A 82 4.39 0.59 3.69
N GLU A 83 5.41 -0.22 3.48
CA GLU A 83 6.76 0.16 3.11
C GLU A 83 7.10 -0.48 1.77
N PHE A 84 7.59 0.34 0.84
CA PHE A 84 8.01 -0.08 -0.48
C PHE A 84 9.52 -0.20 -0.49
N GLU A 85 10.00 -1.32 -0.96
CA GLU A 85 11.39 -1.56 -1.32
C GLU A 85 11.47 -1.72 -2.83
N GLY A 86 12.25 -0.87 -3.49
CA GLY A 86 12.40 -0.93 -4.94
C GLY A 86 13.72 -0.32 -5.41
N PRO A 87 14.14 -0.62 -6.64
CA PRO A 87 15.28 0.03 -7.26
C PRO A 87 14.95 1.51 -7.48
N SER A 88 15.65 2.39 -6.77
CA SER A 88 15.61 3.83 -7.04
C SER A 88 16.27 4.09 -8.41
N ALA A 89 15.88 5.15 -9.10
CA ALA A 89 16.38 5.53 -10.43
C ALA A 89 17.92 5.70 -10.51
N ASP A 90 18.59 5.78 -9.36
CA ASP A 90 20.03 5.90 -9.14
C ASP A 90 20.70 4.60 -8.65
N GLY A 91 20.02 3.44 -8.75
CA GLY A 91 20.56 2.14 -8.37
C GLY A 91 20.67 1.91 -6.85
N ARG A 92 20.11 2.80 -6.03
CA ARG A 92 20.02 2.64 -4.58
C ARG A 92 18.70 1.99 -4.18
N CYS A 93 18.69 1.16 -3.14
CA CYS A 93 17.44 0.65 -2.58
C CYS A 93 16.80 1.76 -1.73
N GLY A 94 15.59 2.20 -2.10
CA GLY A 94 14.89 3.30 -1.42
C GLY A 94 13.67 2.79 -0.68
N THR A 95 13.50 3.18 0.60
CA THR A 95 12.30 2.86 1.37
C THR A 95 11.31 4.02 1.31
N THR A 96 10.11 3.79 0.76
CA THR A 96 9.02 4.77 0.78
C THR A 96 7.88 4.23 1.64
N SER A 97 7.42 5.00 2.63
CA SER A 97 6.23 4.64 3.43
C SER A 97 5.00 5.37 2.90
N ARG A 98 3.91 4.65 2.63
CA ARG A 98 2.58 5.24 2.35
C ARG A 98 1.59 4.72 3.39
N THR A 99 0.68 5.60 3.83
CA THR A 99 -0.45 5.21 4.68
C THR A 99 -1.66 5.01 3.79
N GLY A 100 -2.41 3.92 4.00
CA GLY A 100 -3.68 3.67 3.33
C GLY A 100 -4.71 4.77 3.63
N PRO A 101 -5.87 4.76 2.94
CA PRO A 101 -6.93 5.74 3.18
C PRO A 101 -7.39 5.66 4.64
N GLU A 102 -7.37 6.80 5.35
CA GLU A 102 -7.94 6.94 6.69
C GLU A 102 -9.46 7.13 6.56
N PRO A 103 -10.29 6.27 7.18
CA PRO A 103 -11.70 6.56 7.34
C PRO A 103 -11.87 7.69 8.38
N ARG A 104 -12.75 8.64 8.11
CA ARG A 104 -13.21 9.63 9.11
C ARG A 104 -14.52 9.18 9.74
#